data_AF-A0A8J1KM40-F1
#
_entry.id   AF-A0A8J1KM40-F1
#
_cell.length_a   1.000
_cell.length_b   1.000
_cell.length_c   1.000
_cell.angle_alpha   90.00
_cell.angle_beta   90.00
_cell.angle_gamma   90.00
#
_symmetry.space_group_name_H-M   'P 1'
#
loop_
_entity.id
_entity.type
_entity.pdbx_description
1 polymer ?
#
loop_
_entity_poly.entity_id
_entity_poly.type
_entity_poly.pdbx_seq_one_letter_code
_entity_poly.pdbx_strand_id
1 'polypeptide(L)'
;MELQGLNYFAFRGHQAYLKSGPHYDFVRYRQLVHEITLAFNGISKEVIQIKDRFREVYDRSDLSEHLEKIQEMEKEKLELTARLQIAKQNAQDHPSQELHQEEMQILKHKIIKSVEAISEVLQDFKYDCEEIQ
;
A
#
# COMPACT_ATOMS: atom_id res chain seq x y z
N MET A 1 -10.60 5.12 4.10
CA MET A 1 -10.22 4.97 5.52
C MET A 1 -9.63 3.58 5.81
N GLU A 2 -10.13 2.50 5.21
CA GLU A 2 -9.70 1.12 5.52
C GLU A 2 -8.28 0.75 5.02
N LEU A 3 -7.87 1.17 3.82
CA LEU A 3 -6.52 0.89 3.28
C LEU A 3 -5.39 1.59 4.04
N GLN A 4 -5.65 2.77 4.62
CA GLN A 4 -4.69 3.45 5.50
C GLN A 4 -4.56 2.73 6.85
N GLY A 5 -5.66 2.16 7.36
CA GLY A 5 -5.65 1.32 8.55
C GLY A 5 -4.81 0.07 8.37
N LEU A 6 -4.98 -0.67 7.26
CA LEU A 6 -4.21 -1.87 6.97
C LEU A 6 -2.70 -1.58 6.82
N ASN A 7 -2.33 -0.48 6.16
CA ASN A 7 -0.94 -0.05 6.07
C ASN A 7 -0.34 0.30 7.45
N TYR A 8 -1.11 0.92 8.33
CA TYR A 8 -0.68 1.19 9.70
C TYR A 8 -0.45 -0.10 10.48
N PHE A 9 -1.35 -1.09 10.38
CA PHE A 9 -1.15 -2.40 11.02
C PHE A 9 0.08 -3.14 10.48
N ALA A 10 0.30 -3.11 9.17
CA ALA A 10 1.50 -3.70 8.55
C ALA A 10 2.78 -3.04 9.07
N PHE A 11 2.79 -1.72 9.18
CA PHE A 11 3.93 -0.97 9.74
C PHE A 11 4.18 -1.32 11.21
N ARG A 12 3.15 -1.30 12.05
CA ARG A 12 3.25 -1.63 13.48
C ARG A 12 3.67 -3.09 13.70
N GLY A 13 3.15 -3.99 12.87
CA GLY A 13 3.53 -5.40 12.82
C GLY A 13 5.01 -5.60 12.53
N HIS A 14 5.50 -4.97 11.47
CA HIS A 14 6.91 -5.04 11.10
C HIS A 14 7.81 -4.40 12.17
N GLN A 15 7.41 -3.31 12.81
CA GLN A 15 8.15 -2.75 13.95
C GLN A 15 8.24 -3.71 15.13
N ALA A 16 7.15 -4.43 15.45
CA ALA A 16 7.17 -5.44 16.51
C ALA A 16 8.08 -6.62 16.14
N TYR A 17 8.05 -7.04 14.88
CA TYR A 17 8.95 -8.06 14.33
C TYR A 17 10.42 -7.64 14.46
N LEU A 18 10.82 -6.45 14.01
CA LEU A 18 12.20 -5.99 14.13
C LEU A 18 12.70 -5.92 15.59
N LYS A 19 11.81 -5.55 16.53
CA LYS A 19 12.12 -5.52 17.98
C LYS A 19 12.38 -6.90 18.59
N SER A 20 11.96 -7.98 17.93
CA SER A 20 12.26 -9.35 18.37
C SER A 20 13.65 -9.84 17.94
N GLY A 21 14.40 -9.04 17.17
CA GLY A 21 15.77 -9.35 16.81
C GLY A 21 16.71 -9.52 18.03
N PRO A 22 17.76 -10.34 17.91
CA PRO A 22 18.16 -11.10 16.72
C PRO A 22 17.35 -12.40 16.52
N HIS A 23 16.56 -12.83 17.51
CA HIS A 23 15.72 -14.04 17.43
C HIS A 23 14.32 -13.70 16.92
N TYR A 24 14.26 -13.27 15.67
CA TYR A 24 13.04 -12.82 15.01
C TYR A 24 11.85 -13.79 15.19
N ASP A 25 10.72 -13.27 15.70
CA ASP A 25 9.45 -13.99 15.79
C ASP A 25 8.75 -14.00 14.41
N PHE A 26 9.32 -14.78 13.51
CA PHE A 26 8.83 -14.90 12.14
C PHE A 26 7.44 -15.55 12.07
N VAL A 27 7.12 -16.48 12.98
CA VAL A 27 5.82 -17.17 12.99
C VAL A 27 4.70 -16.18 13.22
N ARG A 28 4.82 -15.34 14.26
CA ARG A 28 3.81 -14.33 14.59
C ARG A 28 3.72 -13.26 13.51
N TYR A 29 4.86 -12.81 12.97
CA TYR A 29 4.87 -11.80 11.92
C TYR A 29 4.22 -12.32 10.63
N ARG A 30 4.53 -13.56 10.23
CA ARG A 30 3.93 -14.20 9.05
C ARG A 30 2.41 -14.33 9.17
N GLN A 31 1.91 -14.71 10.35
CA GLN A 31 0.47 -14.80 10.62
C GLN A 31 -0.20 -13.43 10.44
N LEU A 32 0.37 -12.38 11.01
CA LEU A 32 -0.13 -11.02 10.85
C LEU A 32 -0.14 -10.57 9.39
N VAL A 33 0.96 -10.80 8.65
CA VAL A 33 1.04 -10.48 7.22
C VAL A 33 -0.06 -11.20 6.45
N HIS A 34 -0.30 -12.48 6.74
CA HIS A 34 -1.36 -13.25 6.10
C HIS A 34 -2.75 -12.65 6.33
N GLU A 35 -3.08 -12.29 7.57
CA GLU A 35 -4.36 -11.65 7.91
C GLU A 35 -4.55 -10.32 7.19
N ILE A 36 -3.51 -9.49 7.13
CA ILE A 36 -3.53 -8.22 6.40
C ILE A 36 -3.70 -8.45 4.89
N THR A 37 -3.01 -9.44 4.32
CA THR A 37 -3.15 -9.81 2.90
C THR A 37 -4.56 -10.27 2.57
N LEU A 38 -5.20 -11.06 3.45
CA LEU A 38 -6.59 -11.47 3.26
C LEU A 38 -7.54 -10.27 3.24
N ALA A 39 -7.39 -9.34 4.19
CA ALA A 39 -8.20 -8.13 4.25
C ALA A 39 -8.00 -7.24 3.01
N PHE A 40 -6.75 -7.04 2.59
CA PHE A 40 -6.43 -6.27 1.38
C PHE A 40 -7.02 -6.91 0.12
N ASN A 41 -6.94 -8.24 -0.01
CA ASN A 41 -7.54 -8.97 -1.12
C ASN A 41 -9.07 -8.83 -1.15
N GLY A 42 -9.72 -8.77 0.01
CA GLY A 42 -11.16 -8.49 0.11
C GLY A 42 -11.50 -7.12 -0.48
N ILE A 43 -10.85 -6.07 0.03
CA ILE A 43 -11.07 -4.69 -0.42
C ILE A 43 -10.76 -4.53 -1.91
N SER A 44 -9.65 -5.11 -2.38
CA SER A 44 -9.27 -5.02 -3.80
C SER A 44 -10.33 -5.63 -4.72
N LYS A 45 -10.94 -6.76 -4.32
CA LYS A 45 -12.06 -7.36 -5.08
C LYS A 45 -13.30 -6.48 -5.08
N GLU A 46 -13.65 -5.86 -3.96
CA GLU A 46 -14.79 -4.94 -3.89
C GLU A 46 -14.59 -3.74 -4.82
N VAL A 47 -13.38 -3.15 -4.84
CA VAL A 47 -13.04 -2.05 -5.76
C VAL A 47 -13.10 -2.49 -7.22
N ILE A 48 -12.66 -3.71 -7.55
CA ILE A 48 -12.80 -4.27 -8.91
C ILE A 48 -14.28 -4.38 -9.30
N GLN A 49 -15.14 -4.87 -8.41
CA GLN A 49 -16.58 -4.94 -8.67
C GLN A 49 -17.21 -3.56 -8.87
N ILE A 50 -16.79 -2.56 -8.10
CA ILE A 50 -17.26 -1.17 -8.27
C ILE A 50 -16.81 -0.63 -9.64
N LYS A 51 -15.54 -0.84 -10.00
CA LYS A 51 -14.98 -0.46 -11.30
C LYS A 51 -15.77 -1.07 -12.45
N ASP A 52 -16.01 -2.39 -12.41
CA ASP A 52 -16.75 -3.10 -13.46
C ASP A 52 -18.18 -2.56 -13.58
N ARG A 53 -18.84 -2.24 -12.46
CA ARG A 53 -20.17 -1.60 -12.48
C ARG A 53 -20.16 -0.22 -13.12
N PHE A 54 -19.14 0.61 -12.88
CA PHE A 54 -19.04 1.92 -13.55
C PHE A 54 -19.02 1.77 -15.06
N ARG A 55 -18.26 0.81 -15.57
CA ARG A 55 -18.17 0.54 -17.01
C ARG A 55 -19.43 -0.10 -17.58
N GLU A 56 -19.94 -1.14 -16.94
CA GLU A 56 -20.97 -2.01 -17.52
C GLU A 56 -22.41 -1.57 -17.23
N VAL A 57 -22.64 -0.91 -16.09
CA VAL A 57 -23.99 -0.55 -15.61
C VAL A 57 -24.25 0.94 -15.77
N TYR A 58 -23.25 1.77 -15.52
CA TYR A 58 -23.40 3.22 -15.47
C TYR A 58 -22.87 3.95 -16.70
N ASP A 59 -22.24 3.24 -17.65
CA ASP A 59 -21.59 3.81 -18.84
C ASP A 59 -20.58 4.93 -18.52
N ARG A 60 -19.92 4.82 -17.35
CA ARG A 60 -18.91 5.75 -16.84
C ARG A 60 -17.53 5.13 -16.92
N SER A 61 -17.03 4.98 -18.15
CA SER A 61 -15.70 4.43 -18.41
C SER A 61 -14.58 5.29 -17.81
N ASP A 62 -14.78 6.60 -17.74
CA ASP A 62 -13.92 7.56 -17.07
C ASP A 62 -13.71 7.20 -15.58
N LEU A 63 -14.78 6.96 -14.83
CA LEU A 63 -14.70 6.57 -13.41
C LEU A 63 -14.07 5.19 -13.23
N SER A 64 -14.32 4.26 -14.16
CA SER A 64 -13.65 2.97 -14.20
C SER A 64 -12.13 3.11 -14.40
N GLU A 65 -11.68 3.99 -15.29
CA GLU A 65 -10.25 4.23 -15.55
C GLU A 65 -9.54 4.82 -14.33
N HIS A 66 -10.18 5.74 -13.60
CA HIS A 66 -9.65 6.26 -12.34
C HIS A 66 -9.42 5.15 -11.32
N LEU A 67 -10.38 4.23 -11.14
CA LEU A 67 -10.23 3.11 -10.21
C LEU A 67 -9.16 2.10 -10.64
N GLU A 68 -9.00 1.86 -11.93
CA GLU A 68 -7.90 1.04 -12.47
C GLU A 68 -6.55 1.67 -12.09
N LYS A 69 -6.39 2.97 -12.38
CA LYS A 69 -5.17 3.72 -12.07
C LYS A 69 -4.86 3.73 -10.57
N ILE A 70 -5.89 3.91 -9.73
CA ILE A 70 -5.72 3.84 -8.26
C ILE A 70 -5.22 2.45 -7.82
N GLN A 71 -5.77 1.36 -8.38
CA GLN A 71 -5.33 0.00 -8.04
C GLN A 71 -3.89 -0.28 -8.46
N GLU A 72 -3.48 0.17 -9.65
CA GLU A 72 -2.10 0.05 -10.11
C GLU A 72 -1.13 0.79 -9.18
N MET A 73 -1.46 2.05 -8.84
CA MET A 73 -0.63 2.86 -7.95
C MET A 73 -0.57 2.32 -6.52
N GLU A 74 -1.69 1.80 -5.99
CA GLU A 74 -1.73 1.12 -4.68
C GLU A 74 -0.86 -0.14 -4.67
N LYS A 75 -0.85 -0.91 -5.76
CA LYS A 75 0.04 -2.07 -5.92
C LYS A 75 1.51 -1.66 -5.91
N GLU A 76 1.89 -0.64 -6.68
CA GLU A 76 3.26 -0.11 -6.68
C GLU A 76 3.70 0.38 -5.29
N LYS A 77 2.81 1.11 -4.58
CA LYS A 77 3.05 1.55 -3.21
C LYS A 77 3.28 0.37 -2.25
N LEU A 78 2.51 -0.71 -2.41
CA LEU A 78 2.66 -1.92 -1.60
C LEU A 78 4.02 -2.58 -1.82
N GLU A 79 4.48 -2.66 -3.08
CA GLU A 79 5.81 -3.18 -3.42
C GLU A 79 6.93 -2.32 -2.82
N LEU A 80 6.82 -0.99 -2.92
CA LEU A 80 7.77 -0.06 -2.30
C LEU A 80 7.79 -0.21 -0.77
N THR A 81 6.63 -0.43 -0.16
CA THR A 81 6.50 -0.67 1.28
C THR A 81 7.21 -1.95 1.71
N ALA A 82 7.07 -3.04 0.94
CA ALA A 82 7.78 -4.29 1.19
C ALA A 82 9.29 -4.13 1.06
N ARG A 83 9.77 -3.44 0.02
CA ARG A 83 11.20 -3.11 -0.14
C ARG A 83 11.73 -2.28 1.03
N LEU A 84 10.95 -1.30 1.51
CA LEU A 84 11.32 -0.50 2.68
C LEU A 84 11.43 -1.34 3.95
N GLN A 85 10.56 -2.34 4.13
CA GLN A 85 10.63 -3.26 5.26
C GLN A 85 11.92 -4.08 5.23
N ILE A 86 12.28 -4.64 4.07
CA ILE A 86 13.54 -5.36 3.87
C ILE A 86 14.75 -4.45 4.14
N ALA A 87 14.79 -3.25 3.55
CA ALA A 87 15.89 -2.30 3.76
C ALA A 87 16.06 -1.92 5.23
N LYS A 88 14.96 -1.77 5.98
CA LYS A 88 15.00 -1.53 7.43
C LYS A 88 15.58 -2.70 8.22
N GLN A 89 15.21 -3.93 7.86
CA GLN A 89 15.78 -5.12 8.50
C GLN A 89 17.28 -5.21 8.20
N ASN A 90 17.70 -5.02 6.94
CA ASN A 90 19.11 -5.04 6.55
C ASN A 90 19.93 -3.97 7.28
N ALA A 91 19.39 -2.76 7.44
CA ALA A 91 20.05 -1.70 8.21
C ALA A 91 20.22 -2.05 9.70
N GLN A 92 19.32 -2.87 10.27
CA GLN A 92 19.41 -3.36 11.65
C GLN A 92 20.42 -4.51 11.77
N ASP A 93 20.40 -5.45 10.84
CA ASP A 93 21.27 -6.64 10.83
C ASP A 93 22.72 -6.29 10.39
N HIS A 94 22.89 -5.23 9.60
CA HIS A 94 24.16 -4.78 9.02
C HIS A 94 24.37 -3.26 9.18
N PRO A 95 24.53 -2.74 10.43
CA PRO A 95 24.57 -1.30 10.70
C PRO A 95 25.78 -0.58 10.10
N SER A 96 26.85 -1.30 9.76
CA SER A 96 28.08 -0.76 9.15
C SER A 96 27.94 -0.43 7.65
N GLN A 97 26.80 -0.73 7.02
CA GLN A 97 26.57 -0.51 5.60
C GLN A 97 25.67 0.71 5.37
N GLU A 98 26.28 1.87 5.08
CA GLU A 98 25.58 3.14 4.85
C GLU A 98 24.56 3.09 3.70
N LEU A 99 24.80 2.23 2.71
CA LEU A 99 23.91 1.99 1.56
C LEU A 99 22.47 1.66 1.98
N HIS A 100 22.27 0.90 3.06
CA HIS A 100 20.92 0.54 3.52
C HIS A 100 20.16 1.75 4.10
N GLN A 101 20.88 2.71 4.68
CA GLN A 101 20.28 3.93 5.19
C GLN A 101 19.84 4.85 4.05
N GLU A 102 20.69 5.00 3.02
CA GLU A 102 20.35 5.76 1.82
C GLU A 102 19.15 5.16 1.07
N GLU A 103 19.16 3.84 0.86
CA GLU A 103 18.05 3.12 0.22
C GLU A 103 16.74 3.34 0.99
N MET A 104 16.77 3.27 2.33
CA MET A 104 15.60 3.53 3.16
C MET A 104 15.03 4.93 2.94
N GLN A 105 15.87 5.97 2.83
CA GLN A 105 15.39 7.33 2.60
C GLN A 105 14.79 7.50 1.20
N ILE A 106 15.42 6.92 0.18
CA ILE A 106 14.90 6.92 -1.19
C ILE A 106 13.52 6.24 -1.24
N LEU A 107 13.39 5.07 -0.61
CA LEU A 107 12.13 4.33 -0.58
C LEU A 107 11.03 5.08 0.17
N LYS A 108 11.35 5.72 1.31
CA LYS A 108 10.39 6.60 2.01
C LYS A 108 9.90 7.73 1.12
N HIS A 109 10.80 8.41 0.43
CA HIS A 109 10.43 9.51 -0.47
C HIS A 109 9.52 9.02 -1.61
N LYS A 110 9.86 7.89 -2.24
CA LYS A 110 9.02 7.26 -3.27
C LYS A 110 7.62 6.90 -2.77
N ILE A 111 7.51 6.37 -1.56
CA ILE A 111 6.20 6.06 -0.94
C ILE A 111 5.39 7.33 -0.71
N ILE A 112 6.00 8.40 -0.19
CA ILE A 112 5.32 9.69 0.02
C ILE A 112 4.78 10.22 -1.31
N LYS A 113 5.60 10.21 -2.37
CA LYS A 113 5.18 10.64 -3.71
C LYS A 113 4.06 9.78 -4.29
N SER A 114 4.12 8.46 -4.08
CA SER A 114 3.05 7.56 -4.49
C SER A 114 1.74 7.86 -3.76
N VAL A 115 1.78 8.14 -2.44
CA VAL A 115 0.59 8.55 -1.67
C VAL A 115 0.01 9.88 -2.14
N GLU A 116 0.86 10.87 -2.43
CA GLU A 116 0.42 12.15 -3.00
C GLU A 116 -0.30 11.93 -4.35
N ALA A 117 0.30 11.16 -5.25
CA ALA A 117 -0.27 10.88 -6.56
C ALA A 117 -1.58 10.08 -6.49
N ILE A 118 -1.69 9.09 -5.58
CA ILE A 118 -2.96 8.36 -5.35
C ILE A 118 -4.04 9.33 -4.84
N SER A 119 -3.65 10.26 -3.97
CA SER A 119 -4.60 11.23 -3.40
C SER A 119 -5.12 12.20 -4.46
N GLU A 120 -4.28 12.59 -5.42
CA GLU A 120 -4.66 13.40 -6.58
C GLU A 120 -5.72 12.68 -7.43
N VAL A 121 -5.46 11.43 -7.85
CA VAL A 121 -6.43 10.66 -8.65
C VAL A 121 -7.74 10.39 -7.89
N LEU A 122 -7.67 10.23 -6.56
CA LEU A 122 -8.87 10.12 -5.73
C LEU A 122 -9.68 11.42 -5.67
N GLN A 123 -9.03 12.59 -5.74
CA GLN A 123 -9.76 13.85 -5.86
C GLN A 123 -10.43 13.94 -7.23
N ASP A 124 -9.71 13.64 -8.31
CA ASP A 124 -10.28 13.65 -9.67
C ASP A 124 -11.49 12.72 -9.77
N PHE A 125 -11.34 11.47 -9.28
CA PHE A 125 -12.44 10.51 -9.20
C PHE A 125 -13.65 11.06 -8.43
N LYS A 126 -13.41 11.76 -7.32
CA LYS A 126 -14.47 12.37 -6.52
C LYS A 126 -15.16 13.49 -7.29
N TYR A 127 -14.41 14.38 -7.93
CA TYR A 127 -14.97 15.46 -8.74
C TYR A 127 -15.84 14.91 -9.88
N ASP A 128 -15.34 13.93 -10.62
CA ASP A 128 -16.07 13.31 -11.74
C ASP A 128 -17.33 12.55 -11.26
N CYS A 129 -17.33 12.04 -10.03
CA CYS A 129 -18.53 11.49 -9.40
C CYS A 129 -19.56 12.57 -9.02
N GLU A 130 -19.12 13.79 -8.71
CA GLU A 130 -19.98 14.90 -8.28
C GLU A 130 -20.56 15.70 -9.47
N GLU A 131 -19.94 15.63 -10.66
CA GLU A 131 -20.47 16.24 -11.90
C GLU A 131 -21.77 15.59 -12.43
N ILE A 132 -22.46 14.76 -11.64
CA ILE A 132 -23.77 14.16 -11.95
C ILE A 132 -24.91 15.20 -11.76
N GLN A 133 -24.75 16.43 -12.27
CA GLN A 133 -25.81 17.44 -12.31
C GLN A 133 -26.39 17.61 -13.72
#